data_AF-A0A2R6NLI0-F1
#
_entry.id   AF-A0A2R6NLI0-F1
#
_cell.length_a   1.000
_cell.length_b   1.000
_cell.length_c   1.000
_cell.angle_alpha   90.00
_cell.angle_beta   90.00
_cell.angle_gamma   90.00
#
_symmetry.space_group_name_H-M   'P 1'
#
loop_
_entity.id
_entity.type
_entity.pdbx_description
1 polymer ?
#
loop_
_entity_poly.entity_id
_entity_poly.type
_entity_poly.pdbx_seq_one_letter_code
_entity_poly.pdbx_strand_id
1 'polypeptide(L)' 'MEAHGGWWTRPSNWKSNTAIAFAGILAVTYGAFNVSREKEWRHIDPVRPIPSMKWTKQYREAESKPE' A
#
# COMPACT_ATOMS: atom_id res chain seq x y z
N MET A 1 8.50 29.30 15.86
CA MET A 1 8.95 28.03 15.28
C MET A 1 8.23 27.89 13.95
N GLU A 2 8.93 28.07 12.83
CA GLU A 2 8.36 27.69 11.54
C GLU A 2 8.44 26.18 11.40
N ALA A 3 7.38 25.53 10.92
CA ALA A 3 7.24 24.07 10.91
C ALA A 3 8.07 23.40 9.80
N HIS A 4 9.01 24.11 9.19
CA HIS A 4 9.74 23.68 8.00
C HIS A 4 11.16 24.25 8.02
N GLY A 5 12.08 23.56 7.33
CA GLY A 5 13.43 24.06 7.13
C GLY A 5 13.40 25.35 6.28
N GLY A 6 13.99 26.43 6.79
CA GLY A 6 14.14 27.69 6.05
C GLY A 6 15.03 27.59 4.80
N TRP A 7 15.26 28.75 4.17
CA TRP A 7 15.82 28.92 2.82
C TRP A 7 17.15 28.18 2.53
N TRP A 8 17.98 27.86 3.54
CA TRP A 8 19.26 27.13 3.40
C TRP A 8 19.43 25.97 4.38
N THR A 9 18.38 25.19 4.62
CA THR A 9 18.46 24.10 5.60
C THR A 9 19.25 22.90 5.05
N ARG A 10 20.30 22.48 5.76
CA ARG A 10 21.06 21.24 5.49
C ARG A 10 21.14 20.37 6.74
N PRO A 11 20.06 19.66 7.10
CA PRO A 11 20.06 18.83 8.30
C PRO A 11 21.04 17.67 8.11
N SER A 12 21.94 17.48 9.08
CA SER A 12 22.94 16.40 9.06
C SER A 12 22.31 15.00 8.99
N ASN A 13 21.11 14.85 9.56
CA ASN A 13 20.39 13.58 9.70
C ASN A 13 19.31 13.34 8.62
N TRP A 14 19.36 14.04 7.48
CA TRP A 14 18.32 13.95 6.44
C TRP A 14 18.04 12.50 6.00
N LYS A 15 19.09 11.67 5.89
CA LYS A 15 18.97 10.26 5.48
C LYS A 15 18.11 9.47 6.45
N SER A 16 18.40 9.58 7.75
CA SER A 16 17.65 8.88 8.79
C SER A 16 16.20 9.36 8.86
N ASN A 17 15.98 10.67 8.74
CA ASN A 17 14.62 11.23 8.75
C ASN A 17 13.79 10.74 7.55
N THR A 18 14.38 10.72 6.35
CA THR A 18 13.73 10.15 5.16
C THR A 18 13.46 8.67 5.33
N ALA A 19 14.40 7.90 5.88
CA ALA A 19 14.21 6.48 6.12
C ALA A 19 13.05 6.21 7.09
N ILE A 20 12.95 6.96 8.19
CA ILE A 20 11.85 6.83 9.16
C ILE A 20 10.52 7.21 8.51
N ALA A 21 10.46 8.33 7.80
CA ALA A 21 9.24 8.76 7.11
C ALA A 21 8.78 7.73 6.08
N PHE A 22 9.72 7.22 5.27
CA PHE A 22 9.44 6.20 4.26
C PHE A 22 8.96 4.89 4.89
N ALA A 23 9.59 4.44 5.98
CA ALA A 23 9.16 3.27 6.73
C ALA A 23 7.74 3.45 7.29
N GLY A 24 7.42 4.63 7.83
CA GLY A 24 6.08 4.95 8.30
C GLY A 24 5.04 4.91 7.18
N ILE A 25 5.33 5.50 6.03
CA ILE A 25 4.46 5.47 4.84
C ILE A 25 4.23 4.02 4.41
N LEU A 26 5.30 3.23 4.25
CA LEU A 26 5.19 1.83 3.85
C LEU A 26 4.36 1.00 4.83
N ALA A 27 4.54 1.18 6.14
CA ALA A 27 3.78 0.46 7.15
C ALA A 27 2.28 0.75 7.03
N VAL A 28 1.90 2.02 6.89
CA VAL A 28 0.49 2.44 6.76
C VAL A 28 -0.09 1.95 5.44
N THR A 29 0.61 2.16 4.33
CA THR A 29 0.15 1.72 2.99
C THR A 29 0.00 0.21 2.93
N TYR A 30 0.93 -0.55 3.52
CA TYR A 30 0.84 -2.01 3.58
C TYR A 30 -0.34 -2.49 4.42
N GLY A 31 -0.61 -1.85 5.57
CA GLY A 31 -1.79 -2.12 6.37
C GLY A 31 -3.09 -1.85 5.61
N ALA A 32 -3.21 -0.67 4.99
CA ALA A 32 -4.36 -0.30 4.17
C ALA A 32 -4.56 -1.25 2.98
N PHE A 33 -3.48 -1.66 2.32
CA PHE A 33 -3.52 -2.63 1.22
C PHE A 33 -4.07 -4.00 1.66
N ASN A 34 -3.64 -4.51 2.82
CA ASN A 34 -4.15 -5.79 3.35
C ASN A 34 -5.65 -5.71 3.68
N VAL A 35 -6.12 -4.61 4.25
CA VAL A 35 -7.56 -4.40 4.52
C VAL A 35 -8.33 -4.28 3.21
N SER A 36 -7.82 -3.51 2.26
CA SER A 36 -8.46 -3.29 0.96
C SER A 36 -8.64 -4.59 0.18
N ARG A 37 -7.58 -5.41 0.04
CA ARG A 37 -7.65 -6.66 -0.73
C ARG A 37 -8.58 -7.71 -0.13
N GLU A 38 -8.74 -7.70 1.20
CA GLU A 38 -9.61 -8.65 1.93
C GLU A 38 -11.09 -8.25 1.81
N LYS A 39 -11.37 -6.94 1.75
CA LYS A 39 -12.73 -6.39 1.63
C LYS A 39 -13.22 -6.22 0.19
N GLU A 40 -12.31 -6.26 -0.77
CA GLU A 40 -12.65 -6.11 -2.17
C GLU A 40 -13.48 -7.31 -2.66
N TRP A 41 -14.67 -7.02 -3.21
CA TRP A 41 -15.57 -8.00 -3.80
C TRP A 41 -16.11 -7.48 -5.13
N ARG A 42 -16.14 -8.33 -6.15
CA ARG A 42 -16.59 -8.02 -7.50
C ARG A 42 -17.78 -8.90 -7.86
N HIS A 43 -18.94 -8.28 -8.07
CA HIS A 43 -20.15 -8.97 -8.50
C HIS A 43 -20.12 -9.34 -9.98
N ILE A 44 -19.36 -8.60 -10.78
CA ILE A 44 -19.18 -8.82 -12.21
C ILE A 44 -17.68 -8.92 -12.46
N ASP A 45 -17.26 -10.00 -13.12
CA ASP A 45 -15.87 -10.19 -13.45
C ASP A 45 -15.37 -9.20 -14.50
N PRO A 46 -14.11 -8.77 -14.39
CA PRO A 46 -13.54 -7.84 -15.35
C PRO A 46 -13.38 -8.52 -16.73
N VAL A 47 -13.64 -7.78 -17.79
CA VAL A 47 -13.51 -8.24 -19.19
C VAL A 47 -12.06 -8.63 -19.55
N ARG A 48 -11.08 -8.11 -18.80
CA ARG A 48 -9.64 -8.35 -19.00
C ARG A 48 -8.99 -8.62 -17.65
N PRO A 49 -7.93 -9.44 -17.58
CA PRO A 49 -7.21 -9.67 -16.33
C PRO A 49 -6.61 -8.36 -15.82
N ILE A 50 -6.91 -8.00 -14.58
CA ILE A 50 -6.36 -6.83 -13.90
C ILE A 50 -5.45 -7.27 -12.74
N PRO A 51 -4.37 -6.54 -12.43
CA PRO A 51 -3.41 -6.96 -11.42
C PRO A 51 -4.04 -7.21 -10.05
N SER A 52 -5.02 -6.39 -9.63
CA SER A 52 -5.68 -6.51 -8.34
C SER A 52 -6.33 -7.87 -8.09
N MET A 53 -6.76 -8.59 -9.13
CA MET A 53 -7.30 -9.95 -9.01
C MET A 53 -6.34 -10.91 -8.29
N LYS A 54 -5.02 -10.72 -8.43
CA LYS A 54 -4.00 -11.60 -7.82
C LYS A 54 -4.01 -11.56 -6.28
N TRP A 55 -4.53 -10.48 -5.69
CA TRP A 55 -4.46 -10.25 -4.25
C TRP A 55 -5.83 -10.25 -3.58
N THR A 56 -6.91 -10.06 -4.34
CA THR A 56 -8.27 -10.05 -3.82
C THR A 56 -8.66 -11.43 -3.26
N LYS A 57 -9.33 -11.44 -2.10
CA LYS A 57 -9.82 -12.66 -1.44
C LYS A 57 -10.64 -13.57 -2.37
N GLN A 58 -11.61 -12.99 -3.09
CA GLN A 58 -12.54 -13.70 -3.97
C GLN A 58 -11.84 -14.65 -4.96
N TYR A 59 -10.83 -14.17 -5.69
CA TYR A 59 -10.14 -14.96 -6.70
C TYR A 59 -9.18 -15.99 -6.09
N ARG A 60 -8.53 -15.64 -4.98
CA ARG A 60 -7.66 -16.58 -4.26
C ARG A 60 -8.44 -17.76 -3.69
N GLU A 61 -9.64 -17.51 -3.17
CA GLU A 61 -10.51 -18.57 -2.66
C GLU A 61 -11.06 -19.45 -3.79
N ALA A 62 -11.44 -18.86 -4.92
CA ALA A 62 -11.84 -19.60 -6.11
C ALA A 62 -10.71 -20.51 -6.64
N GLU A 63 -9.46 -20.04 -6.66
CA GLU A 63 -8.30 -20.86 -7.05
C GLU A 63 -8.05 -22.01 -6.06
N SER A 64 -8.26 -21.79 -4.75
CA SER A 64 -8.02 -22.78 -3.71
C SER A 64 -9.05 -23.91 -3.63
N LYS A 65 -10.25 -23.71 -4.21
CA LYS A 65 -11.29 -24.73 -4.31
C LYS A 65 -11.29 -25.29 -5.74
N PRO A 66 -10.47 -26.31 -6.04
CA PRO A 66 -10.66 -27.05 -7.28
C PRO A 66 -12.06 -27.66 -7.27
N GLU A 67 -12.78 -27.53 -8.38
CA GLU A 67 -14.06 -28.24 -8.61
C GLU A 67 -13.90 -29.76 -8.55
#